data_AF-A0A819X4T8-F1
#
_entry.id   AF-A0A819X4T8-F1
#
_cell.length_a   1.000
_cell.length_b   1.000
_cell.length_c   1.000
_cell.angle_alpha   90.00
_cell.angle_beta   90.00
_cell.angle_gamma   90.00
#
_symmetry.space_group_name_H-M   'P 1'
#
loop_
_entity.id
_entity.type
_entity.pdbx_description
1 polymer ?
#
loop_
_entity_poly.entity_id
_entity_poly.type
_entity_poly.pdbx_seq_one_letter_code
_entity_poly.pdbx_strand_id
1 'polypeptide(L)'
;TPGNAEILDCLKDNQNKVSTACYAKLRKREKLDVILPENDYSLMSKCAIIIQKFCSNDKKQNILSCLRRNINQDAMPNLCRRVLYHRLMVLNSDGRFNQGLIDNCQRDINKYCQSEVVNKNDDYDSNEDDPDSNDNDNRKKTNDDDDRVTDRKMDGGIIQCLRSNYTNTSITLESQCVLELIDVIQTSKLDIKLDVKLYQNCRKFLKIECIGIDQEDCLKLLYQKNKIDDDTCKEQIKRIIREGQVDIYADRALTFACQADLLKYCNDIPIGSGKQLQCLLSMGKSVTSQCQTILQKRQELWESVSFSLISHEKKYGIKMRFNANF
;
A
#
# COMPACT_ATOMS: atom_id res chain seq x y z
N THR A 1 -27.36 3.97 -24.52
CA THR A 1 -27.36 2.51 -24.22
C THR A 1 -26.39 2.26 -23.08
N PRO A 2 -26.67 1.36 -22.12
CA PRO A 2 -25.76 1.07 -21.02
C PRO A 2 -24.54 0.29 -21.55
N GLY A 3 -23.59 1.01 -22.15
CA GLY A 3 -22.43 0.47 -22.86
C GLY A 3 -21.08 0.91 -22.30
N ASN A 4 -21.07 1.71 -21.23
CA ASN A 4 -19.85 2.34 -20.70
C ASN A 4 -19.31 1.70 -19.40
N ALA A 5 -19.63 0.43 -19.15
CA ALA A 5 -19.36 -0.28 -17.90
C ALA A 5 -19.98 0.37 -16.62
N GLU A 6 -20.91 1.31 -16.76
CA GLU A 6 -21.50 2.08 -15.64
C GLU A 6 -22.23 1.19 -14.62
N ILE A 7 -22.96 0.17 -15.09
CA ILE A 7 -23.63 -0.80 -14.20
C ILE A 7 -22.59 -1.58 -13.39
N LEU A 8 -21.53 -2.04 -14.05
CA LEU A 8 -20.46 -2.80 -13.40
C LEU A 8 -19.70 -1.95 -12.39
N ASP A 9 -19.42 -0.68 -12.71
CA ASP A 9 -18.79 0.26 -11.79
C ASP A 9 -19.70 0.53 -10.57
N CYS A 10 -21.00 0.73 -10.77
CA CYS A 10 -21.96 0.91 -9.68
C CYS A 10 -22.01 -0.31 -8.74
N LEU A 11 -22.00 -1.52 -9.30
CA LEU A 11 -21.95 -2.77 -8.53
C LEU A 11 -20.66 -2.86 -7.70
N LYS A 12 -19.50 -2.49 -8.27
CA LYS A 12 -18.23 -2.45 -7.54
C LYS A 12 -18.24 -1.44 -6.39
N ASP A 13 -18.83 -0.26 -6.59
CA ASP A 13 -18.95 0.78 -5.56
C ASP A 13 -19.93 0.39 -4.43
N ASN A 14 -20.80 -0.60 -4.65
CA ASN A 14 -21.83 -1.05 -3.71
C ASN A 14 -21.68 -2.53 -3.32
N GLN A 15 -20.45 -3.03 -3.24
CA GLN A 15 -20.13 -4.43 -2.92
C GLN A 15 -20.79 -4.97 -1.63
N ASN A 16 -21.13 -4.12 -0.67
CA ASN A 16 -21.80 -4.50 0.58
C ASN A 16 -23.32 -4.64 0.45
N LYS A 17 -23.90 -4.30 -0.70
CA LYS A 17 -25.35 -4.37 -0.96
C LYS A 17 -25.72 -5.45 -1.99
N VAL A 18 -24.75 -6.18 -2.50
CA VAL A 18 -24.98 -7.27 -3.46
C VAL A 18 -24.99 -8.62 -2.76
N SER A 19 -25.57 -9.64 -3.41
CA SER A 19 -25.52 -11.01 -2.90
C SER A 19 -24.08 -11.54 -2.85
N THR A 20 -23.83 -12.54 -1.99
CA THR A 20 -22.51 -13.20 -1.86
C THR A 20 -21.99 -13.72 -3.21
N ALA A 21 -22.85 -14.33 -4.01
CA ALA A 21 -22.49 -14.83 -5.35
C ALA A 21 -22.10 -13.69 -6.31
N CYS A 22 -22.83 -12.57 -6.27
CA CYS A 22 -22.50 -11.39 -7.06
C CYS A 22 -21.17 -10.78 -6.60
N TYR A 23 -20.96 -10.64 -5.29
CA TYR A 23 -19.71 -10.19 -4.70
C TYR A 23 -18.52 -11.02 -5.21
N ALA A 24 -18.59 -12.35 -5.15
CA ALA A 24 -17.53 -13.23 -5.63
C ALA A 24 -17.20 -13.00 -7.13
N LYS A 25 -18.22 -12.85 -7.98
CA LYS A 25 -18.03 -12.52 -9.40
C LYS A 25 -17.43 -11.13 -9.61
N LEU A 26 -17.83 -10.13 -8.83
CA LEU A 26 -17.24 -8.79 -8.85
C LEU A 26 -15.75 -8.84 -8.46
N ARG A 27 -15.38 -9.61 -7.43
CA ARG A 27 -13.97 -9.78 -7.03
C ARG A 27 -13.13 -10.40 -8.15
N LYS A 28 -13.64 -11.47 -8.79
CA LYS A 28 -12.98 -12.08 -9.96
C LYS A 28 -12.79 -11.06 -11.08
N ARG A 29 -13.80 -10.22 -11.34
CA ARG A 29 -13.72 -9.16 -12.35
C ARG A 29 -12.69 -8.09 -12.00
N GLU A 30 -12.65 -7.62 -10.76
CA GLU A 30 -11.66 -6.62 -10.30
C GLU A 30 -10.23 -7.14 -10.41
N LYS A 31 -10.00 -8.42 -10.10
CA LYS A 31 -8.70 -9.07 -10.32
C LYS A 31 -8.30 -9.00 -11.80
N LEU A 32 -9.22 -9.31 -12.71
CA LEU A 32 -8.96 -9.25 -14.15
C LEU A 32 -8.72 -7.83 -14.65
N ASP A 33 -9.46 -6.83 -14.16
CA ASP A 33 -9.25 -5.42 -14.54
C ASP A 33 -7.84 -4.91 -14.14
N VAL A 34 -7.25 -5.49 -13.10
CA VAL A 34 -5.90 -5.17 -12.64
C VAL A 34 -4.83 -5.94 -13.43
N ILE A 35 -5.05 -7.22 -13.72
CA ILE A 35 -4.10 -8.07 -14.45
C ILE A 35 -4.04 -7.73 -15.94
N LEU A 36 -5.19 -7.36 -16.52
CA LEU A 36 -5.34 -6.99 -17.93
C LEU A 36 -5.94 -5.58 -18.04
N PRO A 37 -5.20 -4.51 -17.70
CA PRO A 37 -5.70 -3.14 -17.71
C PRO A 37 -6.24 -2.70 -19.07
N GLU A 38 -5.72 -3.26 -20.17
CA GLU A 38 -6.21 -2.99 -21.53
C GLU A 38 -7.66 -3.44 -21.76
N ASN A 39 -8.16 -4.38 -20.94
CA ASN A 39 -9.52 -4.92 -21.00
C ASN A 39 -10.45 -4.25 -19.98
N ASP A 40 -9.93 -3.37 -19.12
CA ASP A 40 -10.74 -2.52 -18.25
C ASP A 40 -11.25 -1.33 -19.07
N TYR A 41 -12.44 -1.51 -19.66
CA TYR A 41 -13.10 -0.46 -20.45
C TYR A 41 -13.19 0.87 -19.70
N SER A 42 -13.52 0.84 -18.40
CA SER A 42 -13.71 2.05 -17.59
C SER A 42 -12.39 2.82 -17.48
N LEU A 43 -11.30 2.12 -17.19
CA LEU A 43 -9.95 2.68 -17.14
C LEU A 43 -9.53 3.21 -18.52
N MET A 44 -9.56 2.36 -19.55
CA MET A 44 -9.09 2.69 -20.90
C MET A 44 -9.85 3.88 -21.49
N SER A 45 -11.18 3.91 -21.34
CA SER A 45 -12.02 5.00 -21.83
C SER A 45 -11.77 6.31 -21.06
N LYS A 46 -11.79 6.28 -19.72
CA LYS A 46 -11.69 7.51 -18.91
C LYS A 46 -10.27 8.08 -18.90
N CYS A 47 -9.25 7.24 -19.12
CA CYS A 47 -7.83 7.61 -19.14
C CYS A 47 -7.22 7.76 -20.53
N ALA A 48 -8.02 7.63 -21.61
CA ALA A 48 -7.53 7.56 -22.99
C ALA A 48 -6.49 8.64 -23.36
N ILE A 49 -6.72 9.90 -22.97
CA ILE A 49 -5.81 11.03 -23.24
C ILE A 49 -4.42 10.80 -22.65
N ILE A 50 -4.36 10.34 -21.40
CA ILE A 50 -3.08 10.11 -20.70
C ILE A 50 -2.41 8.86 -21.27
N ILE A 51 -3.18 7.80 -21.53
CA ILE A 51 -2.66 6.56 -22.11
C ILE A 51 -2.00 6.85 -23.45
N GLN A 52 -2.70 7.56 -24.34
CA GLN A 52 -2.19 7.89 -25.67
C GLN A 52 -0.95 8.80 -25.60
N LYS A 53 -0.95 9.79 -24.71
CA LYS A 53 0.13 10.78 -24.64
C LYS A 53 1.39 10.24 -23.94
N PHE A 54 1.23 9.43 -22.91
CA PHE A 54 2.34 9.06 -22.02
C PHE A 54 2.62 7.56 -21.94
N CYS A 55 1.64 6.69 -22.22
CA CYS A 55 1.75 5.25 -22.01
C CYS A 55 1.79 4.43 -23.30
N SER A 56 1.83 5.06 -24.48
CA SER A 56 1.83 4.36 -25.77
C SER A 56 3.01 3.41 -25.98
N ASN A 57 4.13 3.66 -25.30
CA ASN A 57 5.34 2.82 -25.36
C ASN A 57 5.40 1.77 -24.23
N ASP A 58 4.53 1.86 -23.22
CA ASP A 58 4.46 0.86 -22.17
C ASP A 58 3.78 -0.41 -22.70
N LYS A 59 4.21 -1.57 -22.18
CA LYS A 59 3.50 -2.83 -22.43
C LYS A 59 2.08 -2.74 -21.85
N LYS A 60 1.12 -3.44 -22.46
CA LYS A 60 -0.31 -3.37 -22.07
C LYS A 60 -0.54 -3.66 -20.58
N GLN A 61 0.15 -4.67 -20.05
CA GLN A 61 0.12 -5.02 -18.63
C GLN A 61 0.66 -3.91 -17.69
N ASN A 62 1.43 -2.96 -18.21
CA ASN A 62 2.08 -1.90 -17.43
C ASN A 62 1.30 -0.56 -17.47
N ILE A 63 0.13 -0.52 -18.12
CA ILE A 63 -0.67 0.71 -18.25
C ILE A 63 -0.99 1.31 -16.88
N LEU A 64 -1.38 0.50 -15.88
CA LEU A 64 -1.65 1.00 -14.52
C LEU A 64 -0.41 1.65 -13.88
N SER A 65 0.76 1.05 -14.05
CA SER A 65 2.03 1.61 -13.56
C SER A 65 2.36 2.94 -14.25
N CYS A 66 2.17 3.03 -15.57
CA CYS A 66 2.35 4.28 -16.31
C CYS A 66 1.38 5.37 -15.85
N LEU A 67 0.09 5.05 -15.72
CA LEU A 67 -0.93 5.98 -15.25
C LEU A 67 -0.61 6.50 -13.85
N ARG A 68 -0.14 5.62 -12.96
CA ARG A 68 0.31 5.98 -11.62
C ARG A 68 1.49 6.97 -11.64
N ARG A 69 2.53 6.72 -12.45
CA ARG A 69 3.68 7.63 -12.59
C ARG A 69 3.28 9.01 -13.10
N ASN A 70 2.18 9.09 -13.87
CA ASN A 70 1.66 10.31 -14.45
C ASN A 70 0.43 10.89 -13.71
N ILE A 71 0.12 10.42 -12.50
CA ILE A 71 -1.11 10.79 -11.78
C ILE A 71 -1.23 12.30 -11.48
N ASN A 72 -0.08 12.96 -11.31
CA ASN A 72 0.04 14.38 -10.98
C ASN A 72 0.19 15.29 -12.21
N GLN A 73 0.14 14.77 -13.43
CA GLN A 73 0.16 15.60 -14.63
C GLN A 73 -1.09 16.50 -14.66
N ASP A 74 -0.94 17.79 -14.97
CA ASP A 74 -2.06 18.75 -15.04
C ASP A 74 -3.14 18.32 -16.05
N ALA A 75 -2.75 17.52 -17.05
CA ALA A 75 -3.66 16.96 -18.04
C ALA A 75 -4.51 15.78 -17.55
N MET A 76 -4.32 15.28 -16.32
CA MET A 76 -5.02 14.09 -15.80
C MET A 76 -6.51 14.35 -15.57
N PRO A 77 -7.43 13.71 -16.33
CA PRO A 77 -8.86 13.93 -16.15
C PRO A 77 -9.34 13.44 -14.78
N ASN A 78 -10.24 14.18 -14.13
CA ASN A 78 -10.78 13.82 -12.81
C ASN A 78 -11.42 12.42 -12.79
N LEU A 79 -12.09 12.03 -13.88
CA LEU A 79 -12.68 10.69 -14.02
C LEU A 79 -11.61 9.61 -14.16
N CYS A 80 -10.52 9.86 -14.91
CA CYS A 80 -9.37 8.95 -14.96
C CYS A 80 -8.76 8.79 -13.58
N ARG A 81 -8.48 9.91 -12.89
CA ARG A 81 -7.91 9.92 -11.55
C ARG A 81 -8.74 9.08 -10.59
N ARG A 82 -10.08 9.24 -10.62
CA ARG A 82 -11.00 8.45 -9.77
C ARG A 82 -10.89 6.95 -10.05
N VAL A 83 -10.97 6.52 -11.31
CA VAL A 83 -10.90 5.09 -11.65
C VAL A 83 -9.53 4.51 -11.34
N LEU A 84 -8.46 5.24 -11.68
CA LEU A 84 -7.10 4.85 -11.33
C LEU A 84 -6.93 4.67 -9.82
N TYR A 85 -7.38 5.61 -9.00
CA TYR A 85 -7.33 5.48 -7.54
C TYR A 85 -8.07 4.23 -7.04
N HIS A 86 -9.24 3.91 -7.60
CA HIS A 86 -9.96 2.69 -7.24
C HIS A 86 -9.14 1.44 -7.59
N ARG A 87 -8.50 1.38 -8.77
CA ARG A 87 -7.65 0.24 -9.16
C ARG A 87 -6.41 0.11 -8.28
N LEU A 88 -5.75 1.23 -7.97
CA LEU A 88 -4.63 1.27 -7.04
C LEU A 88 -5.04 0.84 -5.64
N MET A 89 -6.23 1.24 -5.17
CA MET A 89 -6.76 0.82 -3.88
C MET A 89 -6.97 -0.70 -3.83
N VAL A 90 -7.58 -1.27 -4.87
CA VAL A 90 -7.79 -2.73 -5.01
C VAL A 90 -6.44 -3.46 -4.99
N LEU A 91 -5.46 -2.99 -5.77
CA LEU A 91 -4.08 -3.52 -5.80
C LEU A 91 -3.37 -3.48 -4.45
N ASN A 92 -3.53 -2.38 -3.70
CA ASN A 92 -2.86 -2.19 -2.40
C ASN A 92 -3.65 -2.77 -1.21
N SER A 93 -4.88 -3.20 -1.44
CA SER A 93 -5.74 -3.81 -0.40
C SER A 93 -5.54 -5.32 -0.25
N ASP A 94 -5.07 -6.01 -1.30
CA ASP A 94 -4.89 -7.46 -1.28
C ASP A 94 -3.73 -7.90 -2.19
N GLY A 95 -2.73 -8.53 -1.58
CA GLY A 95 -1.55 -9.03 -2.29
C GLY A 95 -1.87 -10.01 -3.41
N ARG A 96 -2.98 -10.75 -3.32
CA ARG A 96 -3.42 -11.72 -4.35
C ARG A 96 -3.78 -11.08 -5.68
N PHE A 97 -3.98 -9.76 -5.71
CA PHE A 97 -4.27 -9.00 -6.91
C PHE A 97 -3.01 -8.33 -7.49
N ASN A 98 -1.93 -8.29 -6.73
CA ASN A 98 -0.64 -7.82 -7.19
C ASN A 98 0.19 -9.02 -7.65
N GLN A 99 -0.01 -9.44 -8.90
CA GLN A 99 0.66 -10.63 -9.46
C GLN A 99 2.19 -10.50 -9.44
N GLY A 100 2.73 -9.31 -9.75
CA GLY A 100 4.18 -9.05 -9.67
C GLY A 100 4.73 -9.25 -8.26
N LEU A 101 4.01 -8.77 -7.24
CA LEU A 101 4.35 -9.02 -5.84
C LEU A 101 4.33 -10.51 -5.52
N ILE A 102 3.29 -11.26 -5.92
CA ILE A 102 3.21 -12.71 -5.65
C ILE A 102 4.38 -13.45 -6.30
N ASP A 103 4.64 -13.18 -7.58
CA ASP A 103 5.67 -13.88 -8.36
C ASP A 103 7.07 -13.62 -7.79
N ASN A 104 7.39 -12.35 -7.52
CA ASN A 104 8.72 -11.95 -7.07
C ASN A 104 8.95 -12.14 -5.55
N CYS A 105 7.88 -12.23 -4.76
CA CYS A 105 7.96 -12.53 -3.32
C CYS A 105 7.64 -13.99 -2.97
N GLN A 106 7.44 -14.89 -3.93
CA GLN A 106 6.94 -16.24 -3.66
C GLN A 106 7.74 -17.00 -2.58
N ARG A 107 9.08 -16.92 -2.62
CA ARG A 107 9.94 -17.57 -1.62
C ARG A 107 9.81 -16.94 -0.24
N ASP A 108 9.76 -15.62 -0.17
CA ASP A 108 9.58 -14.89 1.08
C ASP A 108 8.18 -15.13 1.67
N ILE A 109 7.15 -15.18 0.82
CA ILE A 109 5.77 -15.50 1.23
C ILE A 109 5.73 -16.89 1.85
N ASN A 110 6.29 -17.90 1.16
CA ASN A 110 6.29 -19.28 1.66
C ASN A 110 7.07 -19.42 2.98
N LYS A 111 8.15 -18.64 3.14
CA LYS A 111 9.03 -18.72 4.30
C LYS A 111 8.50 -17.96 5.51
N TYR A 112 7.89 -16.80 5.30
CA TYR A 112 7.58 -15.87 6.39
C TYR A 112 6.09 -15.51 6.51
N CYS A 113 5.29 -15.74 5.47
CA CYS A 113 3.88 -15.33 5.40
C CYS A 113 2.92 -16.48 5.06
N GLN A 114 3.33 -17.73 5.28
CA GLN A 114 2.54 -18.91 4.94
C GLN A 114 1.15 -18.91 5.60
N SER A 115 1.04 -18.36 6.82
CA SER A 115 -0.25 -18.21 7.54
C SER A 115 -1.28 -17.39 6.77
N GLU A 116 -0.82 -16.43 5.96
CA GLU A 116 -1.65 -15.53 5.18
C GLU A 116 -2.17 -16.19 3.89
N VAL A 117 -1.51 -17.27 3.45
CA VAL A 117 -1.87 -18.05 2.26
C VAL A 117 -2.79 -19.21 2.62
N VAL A 118 -2.54 -19.87 3.76
CA VAL A 118 -3.25 -21.10 4.18
C VAL A 118 -4.67 -20.82 4.72
N ASN A 119 -4.97 -19.60 5.16
CA ASN A 119 -6.25 -19.27 5.80
C ASN A 119 -7.34 -18.69 4.87
N LYS A 120 -7.34 -18.98 3.56
CA LYS A 120 -8.46 -18.63 2.64
C LYS A 120 -8.65 -19.65 1.51
N ASN A 121 -8.61 -20.96 1.82
CA ASN A 121 -8.96 -22.01 0.84
C ASN A 121 -10.48 -22.20 0.63
N ASP A 122 -11.34 -21.37 1.24
CA ASP A 122 -12.78 -21.38 0.95
C ASP A 122 -13.17 -20.43 -0.19
N ASP A 123 -12.53 -20.51 -1.37
CA ASP A 123 -13.12 -20.06 -2.66
C ASP A 123 -12.07 -20.14 -3.80
N TYR A 124 -11.53 -21.32 -4.08
CA TYR A 124 -10.99 -21.63 -5.41
C TYR A 124 -10.89 -23.15 -5.59
N ASP A 125 -12.03 -23.84 -5.56
CA ASP A 125 -12.09 -25.12 -6.26
C ASP A 125 -12.75 -24.93 -7.63
N SER A 126 -12.01 -25.40 -8.61
CA SER A 126 -12.36 -25.80 -9.95
C SER A 126 -13.78 -26.37 -10.08
N ASN A 127 -14.39 -26.14 -11.25
CA ASN A 127 -15.61 -26.76 -11.79
C ASN A 127 -16.93 -26.00 -11.55
N GLU A 128 -17.21 -25.02 -12.41
CA GLU A 128 -18.58 -24.69 -12.83
C GLU A 128 -18.59 -24.56 -14.35
N ASP A 129 -18.46 -25.70 -15.02
CA ASP A 129 -18.97 -25.92 -16.37
C ASP A 129 -19.81 -27.21 -16.30
N ASP A 130 -20.92 -27.19 -15.57
CA ASP A 130 -21.98 -28.19 -15.74
C ASP A 130 -23.35 -27.50 -15.71
N PRO A 131 -24.04 -27.36 -16.86
CA PRO A 131 -25.36 -26.77 -16.92
C PRO A 131 -26.49 -27.69 -16.43
N ASP A 132 -26.20 -28.93 -16.01
CA ASP A 132 -27.25 -29.95 -15.84
C ASP A 132 -27.04 -30.83 -14.59
N SER A 133 -27.25 -30.27 -13.40
CA SER A 133 -27.49 -31.07 -12.19
C SER A 133 -28.75 -30.60 -11.47
N ASN A 134 -29.85 -31.30 -11.76
CA ASN A 134 -31.04 -31.33 -10.91
C ASN A 134 -30.68 -32.04 -9.60
N ASP A 135 -30.67 -31.33 -8.48
CA ASP A 135 -30.75 -31.96 -7.17
C ASP A 135 -31.80 -31.26 -6.28
N ASN A 136 -32.86 -32.02 -6.01
CA ASN A 136 -33.83 -31.78 -4.97
C ASN A 136 -33.19 -32.13 -3.62
N ASP A 137 -32.91 -31.14 -2.77
CA ASP A 137 -32.71 -31.41 -1.34
C ASP A 137 -33.57 -30.51 -0.45
N ASN A 138 -34.45 -31.18 0.29
CA ASN A 138 -35.30 -30.64 1.34
C ASN A 138 -34.48 -30.56 2.64
N ARG A 139 -33.84 -29.40 2.91
CA ARG A 139 -33.35 -29.08 4.26
C ARG A 139 -34.15 -27.96 4.92
N LYS A 140 -34.93 -28.39 5.91
CA LYS A 140 -35.41 -27.69 7.11
C LYS A 140 -35.02 -26.20 7.23
N LYS A 141 -36.02 -25.33 7.13
CA LYS A 141 -36.01 -23.99 7.71
C LYS A 141 -35.98 -24.11 9.23
N THR A 142 -34.88 -23.71 9.85
CA THR A 142 -34.90 -23.17 11.21
C THR A 142 -34.73 -21.66 11.10
N ASN A 143 -35.74 -20.95 11.59
CA ASN A 143 -35.68 -19.52 11.83
C ASN A 143 -34.78 -19.27 13.04
N ASP A 144 -34.24 -18.06 13.10
CA ASP A 144 -33.34 -17.52 14.12
C ASP A 144 -31.86 -17.83 13.85
N ASP A 145 -31.22 -16.93 13.09
CA ASP A 145 -29.88 -16.38 13.37
C ASP A 145 -29.57 -15.26 12.35
N ASP A 146 -29.89 -14.03 12.77
CA ASP A 146 -29.24 -12.81 12.29
C ASP A 146 -27.76 -12.87 12.68
N ASP A 147 -26.93 -13.47 11.82
CA ASP A 147 -25.50 -13.30 11.91
C ASP A 147 -24.90 -13.10 10.52
N ARG A 148 -24.82 -11.81 10.18
CA ARG A 148 -23.63 -11.15 9.65
C ARG A 148 -22.84 -11.99 8.66
N VAL A 149 -22.84 -11.53 7.41
CA VAL A 149 -21.71 -11.66 6.47
C VAL A 149 -20.41 -11.55 7.26
N THR A 150 -19.87 -12.70 7.65
CA THR A 150 -18.70 -12.80 8.50
C THR A 150 -17.55 -12.29 7.67
N ASP A 151 -17.12 -11.07 8.00
CA ASP A 151 -15.74 -10.57 7.91
C ASP A 151 -14.79 -11.21 6.88
N ARG A 152 -15.25 -11.47 5.64
CA ARG A 152 -14.41 -11.86 4.50
C ARG A 152 -13.65 -10.64 3.98
N LYS A 153 -13.23 -9.76 4.89
CA LYS A 153 -12.50 -8.56 4.59
C LYS A 153 -11.13 -8.98 4.12
N MET A 154 -10.77 -8.49 2.94
CA MET A 154 -9.39 -8.38 2.52
C MET A 154 -8.67 -7.50 3.53
N ASP A 155 -7.99 -8.16 4.45
CA ASP A 155 -7.12 -7.57 5.44
C ASP A 155 -5.74 -7.23 4.87
N GLY A 156 -5.51 -7.53 3.59
CA GLY A 156 -4.21 -7.37 2.95
C GLY A 156 -3.14 -8.26 3.57
N GLY A 157 -3.52 -9.42 4.12
CA GLY A 157 -2.65 -10.28 4.94
C GLY A 157 -1.23 -10.45 4.39
N ILE A 158 -1.10 -10.84 3.11
CA ILE A 158 0.21 -10.99 2.44
C ILE A 158 0.99 -9.66 2.41
N ILE A 159 0.37 -8.56 1.95
CA ILE A 159 1.04 -7.25 1.90
C ILE A 159 1.46 -6.81 3.30
N GLN A 160 0.58 -6.97 4.29
CA GLN A 160 0.85 -6.55 5.66
C GLN A 160 1.95 -7.40 6.32
N CYS A 161 1.98 -8.71 6.05
CA CYS A 161 3.06 -9.57 6.49
C CYS A 161 4.40 -9.17 5.85
N LEU A 162 4.45 -8.97 4.53
CA LEU A 162 5.65 -8.53 3.83
C LEU A 162 6.14 -7.16 4.35
N ARG A 163 5.26 -6.18 4.55
CA ARG A 163 5.61 -4.87 5.17
C ARG A 163 6.19 -5.02 6.58
N SER A 164 5.62 -5.93 7.38
CA SER A 164 6.13 -6.20 8.72
C SER A 164 7.52 -6.80 8.67
N ASN A 165 7.78 -7.72 7.73
CA ASN A 165 9.11 -8.32 7.54
C ASN A 165 10.12 -7.36 6.92
N TYR A 166 9.68 -6.44 6.07
CA TYR A 166 10.52 -5.40 5.48
C TYR A 166 11.11 -4.43 6.50
N THR A 167 10.36 -4.14 7.56
CA THR A 167 10.82 -3.34 8.69
C THR A 167 11.47 -4.17 9.80
N ASN A 168 11.45 -5.51 9.68
CA ASN A 168 12.03 -6.41 10.65
C ASN A 168 13.52 -6.59 10.39
N THR A 169 14.34 -6.10 11.31
CA THR A 169 15.80 -6.21 11.19
C THR A 169 16.28 -7.67 11.10
N SER A 170 15.57 -8.63 11.69
CA SER A 170 15.98 -10.06 11.78
C SER A 170 15.65 -10.87 10.55
N ILE A 171 14.96 -10.27 9.59
CA ILE A 171 14.58 -10.90 8.34
C ILE A 171 15.24 -10.12 7.21
N THR A 172 15.63 -10.83 6.16
CA THR A 172 16.10 -10.23 4.92
C THR A 172 15.26 -10.85 3.81
N LEU A 173 14.43 -10.01 3.21
CA LEU A 173 13.65 -10.37 2.03
C LEU A 173 14.56 -10.38 0.80
N GLU A 174 14.16 -11.11 -0.24
CA GLU A 174 14.89 -11.17 -1.48
C GLU A 174 14.82 -9.84 -2.23
N SER A 175 15.87 -9.49 -2.98
CA SER A 175 16.01 -8.16 -3.60
C SER A 175 14.85 -7.81 -4.53
N GLN A 176 14.38 -8.76 -5.34
CA GLN A 176 13.24 -8.60 -6.22
C GLN A 176 11.92 -8.48 -5.45
N CYS A 177 11.77 -9.15 -4.30
CA CYS A 177 10.61 -8.95 -3.43
C CYS A 177 10.62 -7.55 -2.80
N VAL A 178 11.80 -7.09 -2.36
CA VAL A 178 11.99 -5.73 -1.85
C VAL A 178 11.57 -4.69 -2.89
N LEU A 179 11.94 -4.85 -4.16
CA LEU A 179 11.56 -3.92 -5.23
C LEU A 179 10.03 -3.85 -5.42
N GLU A 180 9.33 -4.99 -5.43
CA GLU A 180 7.86 -5.00 -5.50
C GLU A 180 7.22 -4.37 -4.27
N LEU A 181 7.79 -4.59 -3.09
CA LEU A 181 7.25 -4.05 -1.87
C LEU A 181 7.46 -2.53 -1.77
N ILE A 182 8.59 -2.02 -2.27
CA ILE A 182 8.82 -0.58 -2.43
C ILE A 182 7.75 0.01 -3.34
N ASP A 183 7.42 -0.62 -4.46
CA ASP A 183 6.37 -0.19 -5.37
C ASP A 183 5.00 -0.09 -4.68
N VAL A 184 4.65 -1.09 -3.87
CA VAL A 184 3.43 -1.13 -3.04
C VAL A 184 3.44 -0.01 -1.99
N ILE A 185 4.54 0.16 -1.25
CA ILE A 185 4.65 1.18 -0.21
C ILE A 185 4.56 2.58 -0.81
N GLN A 186 5.31 2.86 -1.89
CA GLN A 186 5.28 4.14 -2.59
C GLN A 186 3.89 4.43 -3.19
N THR A 187 3.19 3.42 -3.70
CA THR A 187 1.81 3.59 -4.18
C THR A 187 0.87 4.01 -3.03
N SER A 188 1.01 3.39 -1.86
CA SER A 188 0.27 3.81 -0.66
C SER A 188 0.56 5.25 -0.21
N LYS A 189 1.64 5.89 -0.68
CA LYS A 189 1.95 7.29 -0.37
C LYS A 189 1.26 8.30 -1.29
N LEU A 190 0.64 7.87 -2.38
CA LEU A 190 -0.05 8.80 -3.29
C LEU A 190 -1.32 9.40 -2.69
N ASP A 191 -1.99 8.65 -1.81
CA ASP A 191 -3.14 9.09 -1.01
C ASP A 191 -3.20 8.19 0.21
N ILE A 192 -3.44 8.75 1.40
CA ILE A 192 -3.54 8.00 2.66
C ILE A 192 -4.57 6.86 2.57
N LYS A 193 -5.60 6.99 1.72
CA LYS A 193 -6.63 5.98 1.50
C LYS A 193 -6.12 4.74 0.77
N LEU A 194 -5.03 4.85 0.02
CA LEU A 194 -4.36 3.72 -0.62
C LEU A 194 -3.58 2.87 0.38
N ASP A 195 -3.28 3.43 1.56
CA ASP A 195 -2.86 2.65 2.71
C ASP A 195 -4.11 2.20 3.50
N VAL A 196 -4.81 1.21 2.95
CA VAL A 196 -6.15 0.83 3.41
C VAL A 196 -6.20 0.53 4.91
N LYS A 197 -5.18 -0.16 5.45
CA LYS A 197 -5.12 -0.52 6.87
C LYS A 197 -4.86 0.69 7.77
N LEU A 198 -3.95 1.58 7.37
CA LEU A 198 -3.71 2.85 8.07
C LEU A 198 -4.97 3.72 8.06
N TYR A 199 -5.60 3.89 6.90
CA TYR A 199 -6.81 4.70 6.77
C TYR A 199 -7.96 4.16 7.61
N GLN A 200 -8.17 2.83 7.60
CA GLN A 200 -9.23 2.20 8.38
C GLN A 200 -9.02 2.38 9.88
N ASN A 201 -7.81 2.10 10.39
CA ASN A 201 -7.51 2.15 11.82
C ASN A 201 -7.39 3.59 12.34
N CYS A 202 -6.95 4.54 11.52
CA CYS A 202 -6.79 5.94 11.92
C CYS A 202 -7.92 6.86 11.44
N ARG A 203 -9.04 6.30 10.96
CA ARG A 203 -10.15 7.05 10.32
C ARG A 203 -10.69 8.21 11.17
N LYS A 204 -10.81 8.02 12.48
CA LYS A 204 -11.28 9.04 13.45
C LYS A 204 -10.42 10.30 13.35
N PHE A 205 -9.10 10.16 13.52
CA PHE A 205 -8.15 11.26 13.46
C PHE A 205 -8.06 11.87 12.08
N LEU A 206 -8.04 11.04 11.04
CA LEU A 206 -7.93 11.49 9.65
C LEU A 206 -9.08 12.39 9.20
N LYS A 207 -10.29 12.15 9.70
CA LYS A 207 -11.50 12.90 9.32
C LYS A 207 -11.77 14.13 10.19
N ILE A 208 -11.22 14.18 11.39
CA ILE A 208 -11.50 15.24 12.37
C ILE A 208 -10.27 16.13 12.55
N GLU A 209 -9.16 15.54 13.01
CA GLU A 209 -7.95 16.28 13.38
C GLU A 209 -7.06 16.62 12.18
N CYS A 210 -6.95 15.71 11.21
CA CYS A 210 -6.01 15.84 10.09
C CYS A 210 -6.66 16.32 8.79
N ILE A 211 -7.84 16.93 8.85
CA ILE A 211 -8.55 17.39 7.66
C ILE A 211 -7.86 18.61 7.03
N GLY A 212 -7.68 18.60 5.70
CA GLY A 212 -7.14 19.74 4.95
C GLY A 212 -5.63 19.97 5.08
N ILE A 213 -4.92 19.07 5.76
CA ILE A 213 -3.45 19.12 5.92
C ILE A 213 -2.81 17.81 5.43
N ASP A 214 -1.49 17.72 5.46
CA ASP A 214 -0.82 16.44 5.18
C ASP A 214 -1.20 15.42 6.26
N GLN A 215 -2.09 14.51 5.87
CA GLN A 215 -2.69 13.53 6.76
C GLN A 215 -1.67 12.55 7.35
N GLU A 216 -0.62 12.21 6.60
CA GLU A 216 0.40 11.29 7.09
C GLU A 216 1.25 11.96 8.18
N ASP A 217 1.72 13.18 7.91
CA ASP A 217 2.52 13.93 8.87
C ASP A 217 1.71 14.38 10.09
N CYS A 218 0.43 14.71 9.91
CA CYS A 218 -0.48 14.95 11.01
C CYS A 218 -0.57 13.73 11.95
N LEU A 219 -0.74 12.52 11.42
CA LEU A 219 -0.78 11.31 12.23
C LEU A 219 0.53 11.08 13.00
N LYS A 220 1.68 11.29 12.35
CA LYS A 220 3.00 11.20 12.99
C LYS A 220 3.14 12.21 14.15
N LEU A 221 2.67 13.44 13.96
CA LEU A 221 2.68 14.49 14.99
C LEU A 221 1.75 14.15 16.17
N LEU A 222 0.54 13.66 15.90
CA LEU A 222 -0.39 13.22 16.94
C LEU A 222 0.19 12.05 17.75
N TYR A 223 0.84 11.11 17.08
CA TYR A 223 1.53 9.99 17.71
C TYR A 223 2.66 10.48 18.64
N GLN A 224 3.55 11.35 18.15
CA GLN A 224 4.68 11.89 18.92
C GLN A 224 4.22 12.68 20.15
N LYS A 225 3.09 13.38 20.06
CA LYS A 225 2.46 14.12 21.17
C LYS A 225 1.62 13.25 22.10
N ASN A 226 1.60 11.93 21.89
CA ASN A 226 0.79 10.97 22.63
C ASN A 226 -0.71 11.34 22.65
N LYS A 227 -1.23 11.84 21.51
CA LYS A 227 -2.64 12.25 21.33
C LYS A 227 -3.52 11.20 20.66
N ILE A 228 -2.98 10.00 20.44
CA ILE A 228 -3.70 8.88 19.84
C ILE A 228 -4.07 7.91 20.96
N ASP A 229 -5.36 7.69 21.16
CA ASP A 229 -5.91 6.78 22.16
C ASP A 229 -6.12 5.35 21.61
N ASP A 230 -6.04 5.16 20.29
CA ASP A 230 -6.26 3.89 19.62
C ASP A 230 -4.93 3.15 19.34
N ASP A 231 -4.72 2.01 19.99
CA ASP A 231 -3.49 1.23 19.84
C ASP A 231 -3.34 0.60 18.45
N THR A 232 -4.45 0.28 17.76
CA THR A 232 -4.37 -0.24 16.39
C THR A 232 -3.91 0.84 15.41
N CYS A 233 -4.35 2.08 15.61
CA CYS A 233 -3.85 3.24 14.86
C CYS A 233 -2.38 3.52 15.20
N LYS A 234 -1.99 3.49 16.49
CA LYS A 234 -0.58 3.62 16.89
C LYS A 234 0.32 2.61 16.20
N GLU A 235 -0.08 1.34 16.12
CA GLU A 235 0.72 0.32 15.44
C GLU A 235 0.85 0.59 13.93
N GLN A 236 -0.20 1.06 13.25
CA GLN A 236 -0.08 1.46 11.84
C GLN A 236 0.82 2.68 11.65
N ILE A 237 0.81 3.63 12.60
CA ILE A 237 1.70 4.79 12.56
C ILE A 237 3.15 4.37 12.80
N LYS A 238 3.41 3.51 13.79
CA LYS A 238 4.74 2.92 14.01
C LYS A 238 5.23 2.20 12.75
N ARG A 239 4.37 1.45 12.06
CA ARG A 239 4.71 0.79 10.79
C ARG A 239 5.20 1.78 9.75
N ILE A 240 4.45 2.84 9.43
CA ILE A 240 4.87 3.82 8.42
C ILE A 240 6.12 4.61 8.83
N ILE A 241 6.32 4.85 10.14
CA ILE A 241 7.54 5.50 10.63
C ILE A 241 8.74 4.57 10.40
N ARG A 242 8.61 3.27 10.68
CA ARG A 242 9.66 2.27 10.43
C ARG A 242 9.92 2.06 8.94
N GLU A 243 8.89 2.03 8.11
CA GLU A 243 9.04 1.99 6.65
C GLU A 243 9.90 3.16 6.15
N GLY A 244 9.67 4.38 6.68
CA GLY A 244 10.48 5.56 6.39
C GLY A 244 11.93 5.51 6.88
N GLN A 245 12.25 4.66 7.86
CA GLN A 245 13.64 4.40 8.29
C GLN A 245 14.37 3.45 7.33
N VAL A 246 13.63 2.53 6.73
CA VAL A 246 14.16 1.55 5.78
C VAL A 246 14.29 2.15 4.38
N ASP A 247 13.37 3.02 3.99
CA ASP A 247 13.42 3.68 2.69
C ASP A 247 12.90 5.10 2.79
N ILE A 248 13.74 6.06 2.37
CA ILE A 248 13.36 7.47 2.36
C ILE A 248 12.11 7.71 1.52
N TYR A 249 11.93 6.97 0.42
CA TYR A 249 10.77 7.09 -0.47
C TYR A 249 9.45 6.62 0.17
N ALA A 250 9.50 5.94 1.32
CA ALA A 250 8.33 5.63 2.13
C ALA A 250 7.88 6.81 3.02
N ASP A 251 8.62 7.92 3.05
CA ASP A 251 8.27 9.12 3.79
C ASP A 251 8.16 10.33 2.84
N ARG A 252 6.93 10.79 2.61
CA ARG A 252 6.64 11.84 1.61
C ARG A 252 7.37 13.15 1.91
N ALA A 253 7.25 13.66 3.14
CA ALA A 253 7.84 14.95 3.49
C ALA A 253 9.37 14.90 3.50
N LEU A 254 9.94 13.77 3.95
CA LEU A 254 11.39 13.55 3.92
C LEU A 254 11.91 13.47 2.48
N THR A 255 11.26 12.68 1.62
CA THR A 255 11.60 12.58 0.19
C THR A 255 11.54 13.94 -0.48
N PHE A 256 10.44 14.67 -0.30
CA PHE A 256 10.24 15.97 -0.94
C PHE A 256 11.33 16.98 -0.54
N ALA A 257 11.63 17.09 0.75
CA ALA A 257 12.62 18.01 1.27
C ALA A 257 14.07 17.64 0.91
N CYS A 258 14.37 16.35 0.75
CA CYS A 258 15.71 15.84 0.48
C CYS A 258 15.95 15.42 -0.97
N GLN A 259 14.98 15.56 -1.88
CA GLN A 259 15.07 15.05 -3.25
C GLN A 259 16.31 15.57 -4.00
N ALA A 260 16.62 16.87 -3.89
CA ALA A 260 17.79 17.46 -4.55
C ALA A 260 19.10 16.93 -3.96
N ASP A 261 19.16 16.76 -2.64
CA ASP A 261 20.32 16.24 -1.92
C ASP A 261 20.55 14.75 -2.20
N LEU A 262 19.47 13.96 -2.31
CA LEU A 262 19.52 12.56 -2.72
C LEU A 262 20.15 12.42 -4.11
N LEU A 263 19.66 13.20 -5.09
CA LEU A 263 20.19 13.17 -6.45
C LEU A 263 21.64 13.64 -6.52
N LYS A 264 22.04 14.58 -5.67
CA LYS A 264 23.39 15.13 -5.67
C LYS A 264 24.42 14.23 -4.98
N TYR A 265 24.06 13.63 -3.84
CA TYR A 265 25.02 12.97 -2.96
C TYR A 265 24.83 11.46 -2.84
N CYS A 266 23.61 10.95 -3.05
CA CYS A 266 23.24 9.57 -2.72
C CYS A 266 22.57 8.82 -3.89
N ASN A 267 22.71 9.31 -5.12
CA ASN A 267 22.02 8.77 -6.29
C ASN A 267 22.42 7.33 -6.62
N ASP A 268 23.70 6.99 -6.43
CA ASP A 268 24.24 5.65 -6.72
C ASP A 268 24.05 4.67 -5.56
N ILE A 269 23.46 5.12 -4.46
CA ILE A 269 23.19 4.28 -3.30
C ILE A 269 21.89 3.50 -3.53
N PRO A 270 21.90 2.16 -3.41
CA PRO A 270 20.70 1.35 -3.59
C PRO A 270 19.58 1.77 -2.64
N ILE A 271 18.35 1.73 -3.15
CA ILE A 271 17.13 1.98 -2.38
C ILE A 271 16.87 0.87 -1.36
N GLY A 272 16.13 1.20 -0.29
CA GLY A 272 15.85 0.28 0.81
C GLY A 272 17.00 0.10 1.82
N SER A 273 16.75 -0.70 2.86
CA SER A 273 17.69 -1.03 3.95
C SER A 273 18.30 0.19 4.70
N GLY A 274 17.74 1.38 4.57
CA GLY A 274 18.17 2.61 5.23
C GLY A 274 19.42 3.25 4.62
N LYS A 275 19.96 2.73 3.51
CA LYS A 275 21.28 3.15 2.99
C LYS A 275 21.30 4.59 2.50
N GLN A 276 20.30 5.01 1.72
CA GLN A 276 20.20 6.39 1.25
C GLN A 276 19.99 7.38 2.40
N LEU A 277 19.23 6.99 3.42
CA LEU A 277 19.07 7.80 4.62
C LEU A 277 20.40 7.92 5.38
N GLN A 278 21.14 6.83 5.56
CA GLN A 278 22.46 6.85 6.17
C GLN A 278 23.44 7.76 5.40
N CYS A 279 23.40 7.72 4.07
CA CYS A 279 24.17 8.61 3.21
C CYS A 279 23.82 10.09 3.46
N LEU A 280 22.53 10.46 3.46
CA LEU A 280 22.13 11.84 3.76
C LEU A 280 22.56 12.30 5.15
N LEU A 281 22.46 11.42 6.16
CA LEU A 281 22.88 11.72 7.52
C LEU A 281 24.40 11.97 7.63
N SER A 282 25.21 11.28 6.82
CA SER A 282 26.68 11.47 6.81
C SER A 282 27.12 12.77 6.14
N MET A 283 26.28 13.34 5.26
CA MET A 283 26.55 14.64 4.64
C MET A 283 26.50 15.81 5.63
N GLY A 284 25.80 15.65 6.76
CA GLY A 284 25.70 16.66 7.82
C GLY A 284 25.24 18.02 7.26
N LYS A 285 26.00 19.08 7.52
CA LYS A 285 25.67 20.45 7.08
C LYS A 285 25.74 20.68 5.55
N SER A 286 26.14 19.68 4.77
CA SER A 286 26.30 19.80 3.30
C SER A 286 24.98 19.67 2.53
N VAL A 287 23.93 19.13 3.16
CA VAL A 287 22.59 19.08 2.57
C VAL A 287 21.89 20.43 2.66
N THR A 288 20.82 20.61 1.90
CA THR A 288 19.99 21.82 1.98
C THR A 288 19.43 22.03 3.39
N SER A 289 19.16 23.30 3.76
CA SER A 289 18.53 23.63 5.05
C SER A 289 17.17 22.95 5.21
N GLN A 290 16.42 22.79 4.12
CA GLN A 290 15.14 22.09 4.11
C GLN A 290 15.29 20.61 4.44
N CYS A 291 16.23 19.91 3.78
CA CYS A 291 16.53 18.51 4.06
C CYS A 291 17.06 18.32 5.50
N GLN A 292 17.99 19.17 5.93
CA GLN A 292 18.54 19.14 7.28
C GLN A 292 17.44 19.28 8.35
N THR A 293 16.52 20.22 8.16
CA THR A 293 15.41 20.47 9.10
C THR A 293 14.50 19.25 9.24
N ILE A 294 14.12 18.63 8.13
CA ILE A 294 13.23 17.46 8.18
C ILE A 294 13.96 16.23 8.73
N LEU A 295 15.25 16.04 8.43
CA LEU A 295 16.06 14.93 8.95
C LEU A 295 16.13 14.99 10.47
N GLN A 296 16.33 16.17 11.06
CA GLN A 296 16.31 16.37 12.51
C GLN A 296 14.96 16.02 13.13
N LYS A 297 13.86 16.51 12.56
CA LYS A 297 12.50 16.15 13.03
C LYS A 297 12.23 14.65 12.94
N ARG A 298 12.72 13.98 11.88
CA ARG A 298 12.55 12.54 11.70
C ARG A 298 13.40 11.73 12.68
N GLN A 299 14.61 12.17 12.98
CA GLN A 299 15.45 11.58 14.02
C GLN A 299 14.75 11.53 15.38
N GLU A 300 14.16 12.64 15.83
CA GLU A 300 13.37 12.68 17.08
C GLU A 300 12.15 11.75 17.02
N LEU A 301 11.45 11.70 15.87
CA LEU A 301 10.31 10.80 15.68
C LEU A 301 10.72 9.32 15.73
N TRP A 302 11.88 8.96 15.16
CA TRP A 302 12.39 7.59 15.12
C TRP A 302 12.76 7.02 16.48
N GLU A 303 13.23 7.86 17.39
CA GLU A 303 13.47 7.50 18.78
C GLU A 303 12.16 7.06 19.47
N SER A 304 11.03 7.71 19.12
CA SER A 304 9.73 7.42 19.73
C SER A 304 9.08 6.07 19.34
N VAL A 305 9.61 5.39 18.31
CA VAL A 305 9.08 4.09 17.82
C VAL A 305 10.06 2.92 17.96
N SER A 306 11.31 3.23 18.31
CA SER A 306 12.39 2.26 18.50
C SER A 306 12.37 1.75 19.94
N PHE A 307 11.72 0.60 20.18
CA PHE A 307 11.86 -0.12 21.44
C PHE A 307 13.29 -0.68 21.54
N SER A 308 14.09 -0.10 22.45
CA SER A 308 15.49 -0.42 22.77
C SER A 308 16.54 -0.02 21.72
N LEU A 309 17.18 1.13 21.98
CA LEU A 309 18.41 1.63 21.35
C LEU A 309 19.59 0.63 21.35
N ILE A 310 19.49 -0.50 22.05
CA ILE A 310 20.57 -1.50 22.19
C ILE A 310 20.63 -2.48 21.00
N SER A 311 19.49 -2.75 20.34
CA SER A 311 19.41 -3.80 19.31
C SER A 311 19.86 -3.34 17.92
N HIS A 312 19.78 -2.03 17.63
CA HIS A 312 20.19 -1.46 16.34
C HIS A 312 21.72 -1.28 16.26
N GLU A 313 22.35 -0.79 17.34
CA GLU A 313 23.81 -0.62 17.42
C GLU A 313 24.55 -1.96 17.35
N LYS A 314 24.05 -3.00 18.04
CA LYS A 314 24.64 -4.35 18.02
C LYS A 314 24.55 -5.05 16.66
N LYS A 315 23.63 -4.63 15.78
CA LYS A 315 23.29 -5.36 14.56
C LYS A 315 23.87 -4.77 13.28
N TYR A 316 23.95 -3.43 13.21
CA TYR A 316 24.44 -2.74 12.03
C TYR A 316 25.81 -2.09 12.22
N GLY A 317 26.37 -2.07 13.44
CA GLY A 317 27.61 -1.35 13.72
C GLY A 317 27.50 0.17 13.52
N ILE A 318 26.28 0.68 13.33
CA ILE A 318 25.98 2.09 13.14
C ILE A 318 25.70 2.69 14.51
N LYS A 319 26.67 3.46 15.02
CA LYS A 319 26.39 4.45 16.07
C LYS A 319 25.47 5.51 15.45
N MET A 320 24.19 5.51 15.81
CA MET A 320 23.37 6.72 15.71
C MET A 320 23.89 7.68 16.78
N ARG A 321 25.07 8.28 16.54
CA ARG A 321 25.58 9.38 17.35
C ARG A 321 24.66 10.57 17.06
N PHE A 322 23.62 10.70 17.88
CA PHE A 322 23.03 11.99 18.15
C PHE A 322 24.13 12.82 18.80
N ASN A 323 24.83 13.62 18.00
CA ASN A 323 25.67 14.68 18.54
C ASN A 323 24.70 15.70 19.16
N ALA A 324 24.30 15.44 20.41
CA ALA A 324 23.92 16.48 21.34
C ALA A 324 25.22 17.22 21.68
N ASN A 325 25.62 18.16 20.84
CA ASN A 325 26.55 19.23 21.14
C ASN A 325 26.32 20.34 20.09
N PHE A 326 25.47 21.29 20.46
CA PHE A 326 25.53 22.66 19.96
C PHE A 326 26.78 23.35 20.50
#